data_AF-A0A937FRK9-F1
#
_entry.id   AF-A0A937FRK9-F1
#
_cell.length_a   1.000
_cell.length_b   1.000
_cell.length_c   1.000
_cell.angle_alpha   90.00
_cell.angle_beta   90.00
_cell.angle_gamma   90.00
#
_symmetry.space_group_name_H-M   'P 1'
#
loop_
_entity.id
_entity.type
_entity.pdbx_description
1 polymer ?
#
loop_
_entity_poly.entity_id
_entity_poly.type
_entity_poly.pdbx_seq_one_letter_code
_entity_poly.pdbx_strand_id
1 'polypeptide(L)'
;MHFGWEEWLSLPDLGVPAVKAKIDTGARTSALHADDIETFGPSNHPKVRFTVRPVPGRDDIVIPCSATVVDRREVTSSNGESENRVVIQTTLSVGGQSWPIEVTLTNRETMASRMLLGRQALLDHITISAHDRLLQPELGYDVYHTSEVAKAQPRRALRVCVLSRENNYSTNRLVEEGESRGHTVEVIDTTRCYMAINALAPEVHYDGKRLPVYDAVIPRIGASITTYGTAVVRQFETIGTFCLNSSAGIAGSRDKLFAHQQMAKAGIGMPDTAFAASPKDNANLVGLVGGAPMIVKLLESTQGRGVVLAETRKAAESVIDAFRGLKANFLVQHFVKEAAGEDIRCFVIGAKVVASMKRTGADGDFRSNLHRGGKAEKVRISAEERRTALRAARAFGLSVAGVDLLRSSTGPKVLEVNSSPGFEGIETATGKNIAGLLFDEVERRARPVPKRRRKSGAA
;
A
#
# COMPACT_ATOMS: atom_id res chain seq x y z
N MET A 1 34.30 -12.82 -26.93
CA MET A 1 34.10 -13.75 -25.78
C MET A 1 33.96 -15.15 -26.33
N HIS A 2 34.32 -16.17 -25.56
CA HIS A 2 34.20 -17.56 -26.00
C HIS A 2 33.19 -18.29 -25.11
N PHE A 3 32.05 -18.68 -25.68
CA PHE A 3 30.99 -19.37 -24.96
C PHE A 3 31.02 -20.87 -25.30
N GLY A 4 30.67 -21.70 -24.33
CA GLY A 4 30.30 -23.09 -24.56
C GLY A 4 28.84 -23.22 -25.00
N TRP A 5 28.35 -24.45 -25.12
CA TRP A 5 26.94 -24.72 -25.44
C TRP A 5 25.98 -24.43 -24.27
N GLU A 6 26.50 -24.33 -23.05
CA GLU A 6 25.81 -23.89 -21.83
C GLU A 6 26.67 -22.87 -21.11
N GLU A 7 26.07 -21.78 -20.62
CA GLU A 7 26.76 -20.72 -19.89
C GLU A 7 25.99 -20.23 -18.66
N TRP A 8 26.74 -19.72 -17.69
CA TRP A 8 26.21 -18.96 -16.58
C TRP A 8 25.95 -17.52 -16.98
N LEU A 9 24.70 -17.07 -16.80
CA LEU A 9 24.26 -15.71 -17.11
C LEU A 9 23.56 -15.08 -15.91
N SER A 10 23.46 -13.76 -15.91
CA SER A 10 22.61 -13.00 -14.98
C SER A 10 21.71 -12.03 -15.74
N LEU A 11 20.52 -11.78 -15.19
CA LEU A 11 19.52 -10.83 -15.68
C LEU A 11 19.22 -9.82 -14.55
N PRO A 12 20.10 -8.82 -14.34
CA PRO A 12 20.01 -7.89 -13.21
C PRO A 12 18.67 -7.14 -13.14
N ASP A 13 18.09 -6.74 -14.29
CA ASP A 13 16.80 -6.01 -14.30
C ASP A 13 15.64 -6.86 -13.75
N LEU A 14 15.77 -8.19 -13.80
CA LEU A 14 14.79 -9.13 -13.29
C LEU A 14 15.16 -9.66 -11.88
N GLY A 15 16.26 -9.18 -11.30
CA GLY A 15 16.77 -9.71 -10.03
C GLY A 15 17.17 -11.18 -10.11
N VAL A 16 17.61 -11.65 -11.28
CA VAL A 16 18.07 -13.03 -11.50
C VAL A 16 19.61 -13.03 -11.52
N PRO A 17 20.29 -13.21 -10.37
CA PRO A 17 21.75 -13.14 -10.29
C PRO A 17 22.47 -14.32 -10.95
N ALA A 18 21.84 -15.49 -11.10
CA ALA A 18 22.48 -16.65 -11.72
C ALA A 18 21.47 -17.61 -12.36
N VAL A 19 21.53 -17.76 -13.67
CA VAL A 19 20.76 -18.76 -14.41
C VAL A 19 21.66 -19.45 -15.43
N LYS A 20 21.52 -20.77 -15.55
CA LYS A 20 22.13 -21.51 -16.64
C LYS A 20 21.29 -21.34 -17.89
N ALA A 21 21.94 -20.95 -18.97
CA ALA A 21 21.32 -20.83 -20.28
C ALA A 21 22.02 -21.75 -21.28
N LYS A 22 21.20 -22.46 -22.07
CA LYS A 22 21.69 -23.16 -23.25
C LYS A 22 21.85 -22.14 -24.38
N ILE A 23 23.01 -22.13 -25.01
CA ILE A 23 23.26 -21.32 -26.21
C ILE A 23 22.64 -22.05 -27.40
N ASP A 24 21.71 -21.40 -28.08
CA ASP A 24 20.95 -21.99 -29.18
C ASP A 24 20.98 -21.06 -30.40
N THR A 25 21.95 -21.31 -31.29
CA THR A 25 22.10 -20.53 -32.53
C THR A 25 20.99 -20.76 -33.54
N GLY A 26 20.22 -21.86 -33.41
CA GLY A 26 19.03 -22.12 -34.21
C GLY A 26 17.84 -21.24 -33.78
N ALA A 27 17.76 -20.90 -32.50
CA ALA A 27 16.75 -19.99 -31.99
C ALA A 27 17.07 -18.53 -32.38
N ARG A 28 16.13 -17.84 -33.03
CA ARG A 28 16.27 -16.42 -33.35
C ARG A 28 16.35 -15.55 -32.08
N THR A 29 15.36 -15.71 -31.21
CA THR A 29 15.18 -14.90 -29.99
C THR A 29 15.38 -15.77 -28.75
N SER A 30 15.94 -15.20 -27.69
CA SER A 30 16.11 -15.85 -26.40
C SER A 30 14.76 -16.19 -25.75
N ALA A 31 14.75 -17.19 -24.87
CA ALA A 31 13.56 -17.62 -24.15
C ALA A 31 13.87 -17.83 -22.66
N LEU A 32 13.02 -17.33 -21.77
CA LEU A 32 13.14 -17.48 -20.32
C LEU A 32 11.92 -18.22 -19.77
N HIS A 33 12.18 -19.19 -18.89
CA HIS A 33 11.16 -19.86 -18.12
C HIS A 33 10.44 -18.84 -17.22
N ALA A 34 9.14 -18.72 -17.43
CA ALA A 34 8.28 -17.86 -16.64
C ALA A 34 6.93 -18.55 -16.37
N ASP A 35 6.44 -18.40 -15.15
CA ASP A 35 5.10 -18.83 -14.71
C ASP A 35 4.22 -17.62 -14.40
N ASP A 36 2.91 -17.84 -14.31
CA ASP A 36 1.91 -16.81 -13.96
C ASP A 36 2.03 -15.54 -14.83
N ILE A 37 2.31 -15.72 -16.13
CA ILE A 37 2.47 -14.63 -17.09
C ILE A 37 1.13 -13.92 -17.28
N GLU A 38 1.03 -12.67 -16.84
CA GLU A 38 -0.17 -11.85 -16.95
C GLU A 38 0.19 -10.43 -17.41
N THR A 39 -0.44 -9.97 -18.49
CA THR A 39 -0.29 -8.60 -18.96
C THR A 39 -1.28 -7.66 -18.26
N PHE A 40 -0.82 -6.46 -17.91
CA PHE A 40 -1.60 -5.41 -17.28
C PHE A 40 -1.15 -4.03 -17.75
N GLY A 41 -1.85 -2.99 -17.30
CA GLY A 41 -1.57 -1.62 -17.73
C GLY A 41 -2.30 -1.21 -19.00
N PRO A 42 -2.18 0.07 -19.39
CA PRO A 42 -2.86 0.62 -20.55
C PRO A 42 -2.26 0.06 -21.84
N SER A 43 -3.05 0.03 -22.92
CA SER A 43 -2.65 -0.55 -24.21
C SER A 43 -1.47 0.16 -24.88
N ASN A 44 -1.24 1.43 -24.57
CA ASN A 44 -0.11 2.24 -25.07
C ASN A 44 1.19 2.03 -24.28
N HIS A 45 1.11 1.44 -23.09
CA HIS A 45 2.27 1.13 -22.26
C HIS A 45 2.06 -0.19 -21.51
N PRO A 46 1.87 -1.31 -22.25
CA PRO A 46 1.55 -2.60 -21.65
C PRO A 46 2.70 -3.11 -20.81
N LYS A 47 2.36 -3.73 -19.68
CA LYS A 47 3.29 -4.35 -18.75
C LYS A 47 2.96 -5.83 -18.63
N VAL A 48 3.92 -6.61 -18.18
CA VAL A 48 3.72 -8.02 -17.84
C VAL A 48 4.27 -8.27 -16.45
N ARG A 49 3.53 -9.03 -15.64
CA ARG A 49 4.03 -9.64 -14.41
C ARG A 49 4.15 -11.14 -14.62
N PHE A 50 5.14 -11.74 -13.99
CA PHE A 50 5.45 -13.16 -14.10
C PHE A 50 6.35 -13.58 -12.94
N THR A 51 6.58 -14.88 -12.79
CA THR A 51 7.52 -15.41 -11.81
C THR A 51 8.59 -16.24 -12.52
N VAL A 52 9.84 -16.10 -12.08
CA VAL A 52 10.98 -16.87 -12.56
C VAL A 52 11.40 -17.86 -11.48
N ARG A 53 11.54 -19.14 -11.86
CA ARG A 53 12.18 -20.18 -11.04
C ARG A 53 13.52 -20.55 -11.68
N PRO A 54 14.62 -19.90 -11.28
CA PRO A 54 15.90 -19.99 -12.01
C PRO A 54 16.62 -21.33 -11.82
N VAL A 55 16.27 -22.08 -10.77
CA VAL A 55 16.91 -23.35 -10.41
C VAL A 55 16.05 -24.54 -10.84
N PRO A 56 16.51 -25.39 -11.79
CA PRO A 56 15.81 -26.62 -12.15
C PRO A 56 15.55 -27.52 -10.93
N GLY A 57 14.34 -28.08 -10.82
CA GLY A 57 13.95 -28.99 -9.74
C GLY A 57 13.73 -28.35 -8.36
N ARG A 58 13.85 -27.02 -8.22
CA ARG A 58 13.61 -26.27 -6.97
C ARG A 58 12.48 -25.27 -7.18
N ASP A 59 11.35 -25.51 -6.51
CA ASP A 59 10.16 -24.66 -6.58
C ASP A 59 10.05 -23.62 -5.46
N ASP A 60 10.93 -23.71 -4.46
CA ASP A 60 11.00 -22.80 -3.31
C ASP A 60 11.68 -21.45 -3.66
N ILE A 61 12.51 -21.42 -4.71
CA ILE A 61 13.17 -20.21 -5.19
C ILE A 61 12.31 -19.57 -6.27
N VAL A 62 11.53 -18.55 -5.88
CA VAL A 62 10.64 -17.82 -6.77
C VAL A 62 11.06 -16.36 -6.80
N ILE A 63 11.30 -15.83 -8.00
CA ILE A 63 11.66 -14.43 -8.25
C ILE A 63 10.53 -13.76 -9.00
N PRO A 64 9.74 -12.91 -8.34
CA PRO A 64 8.61 -12.27 -8.98
C PRO A 64 9.05 -11.03 -9.74
N CYS A 65 8.73 -10.99 -11.01
CA CYS A 65 9.25 -10.04 -11.97
C CYS A 65 8.11 -9.24 -12.62
N SER A 66 8.47 -8.10 -13.17
CA SER A 66 7.63 -7.39 -14.12
C SER A 66 8.51 -6.67 -15.14
N ALA A 67 7.99 -6.46 -16.34
CA ALA A 67 8.66 -5.66 -17.35
C ALA A 67 7.65 -4.96 -18.26
N THR A 68 8.11 -3.94 -18.99
CA THR A 68 7.37 -3.39 -20.12
C THR A 68 7.34 -4.42 -21.25
N VAL A 69 6.17 -4.60 -21.86
CA VAL A 69 6.02 -5.44 -23.04
C VAL A 69 6.47 -4.64 -24.25
N VAL A 70 7.49 -5.12 -24.95
CA VAL A 70 8.05 -4.45 -26.14
C VAL A 70 7.47 -5.01 -27.44
N ASP A 71 7.06 -6.28 -27.43
CA ASP A 71 6.53 -6.97 -28.61
C ASP A 71 5.73 -8.23 -28.21
N ARG A 72 5.01 -8.82 -29.17
CA ARG A 72 4.40 -10.15 -29.09
C ARG A 72 4.78 -10.94 -30.33
N ARG A 73 5.38 -12.12 -30.13
CA ARG A 73 5.91 -12.93 -31.24
C ARG A 73 5.34 -14.33 -31.22
N GLU A 74 4.86 -14.77 -32.37
CA GLU A 74 4.59 -16.18 -32.61
C GLU A 74 5.94 -16.92 -32.73
N VAL A 75 6.12 -17.92 -31.88
CA VAL A 75 7.33 -18.75 -31.83
C VAL A 75 6.93 -20.20 -31.99
N THR A 76 7.46 -20.86 -33.02
CA THR A 76 7.27 -22.30 -33.25
C THR A 76 8.43 -23.08 -32.66
N SER A 77 8.14 -24.03 -31.76
CA SER A 77 9.16 -24.93 -31.21
C SER A 77 9.53 -26.04 -32.19
N SER A 78 10.64 -26.73 -31.91
CA SER A 78 11.15 -27.83 -32.75
C SER A 78 10.19 -29.03 -32.87
N ASN A 79 9.18 -29.11 -32.00
CA ASN A 79 8.09 -30.10 -32.07
C ASN A 79 6.91 -29.64 -32.95
N GLY A 80 7.00 -28.47 -33.60
CA GLY A 80 5.97 -27.94 -34.50
C GLY A 80 4.84 -27.15 -33.82
N GLU A 81 4.87 -26.99 -32.50
CA GLU A 81 3.86 -26.21 -31.76
C GLU A 81 4.18 -24.71 -31.84
N SER A 82 3.19 -23.89 -32.20
CA SER A 82 3.30 -22.43 -32.21
C SER A 82 2.66 -21.81 -30.98
N GLU A 83 3.37 -20.85 -30.37
CA GLU A 83 2.90 -20.10 -29.20
C GLU A 83 3.12 -18.60 -29.41
N ASN A 84 2.11 -17.76 -29.12
CA ASN A 84 2.27 -16.31 -29.13
C ASN A 84 2.83 -15.83 -27.77
N ARG A 85 4.11 -15.46 -27.76
CA ARG A 85 4.86 -15.13 -26.55
C ARG A 85 5.01 -13.63 -26.36
N VAL A 86 4.90 -13.21 -25.10
CA VAL A 86 5.23 -11.85 -24.68
C VAL A 86 6.74 -11.65 -24.76
N VAL A 87 7.17 -10.55 -25.36
CA VAL A 87 8.59 -10.16 -25.45
C VAL A 87 8.86 -9.03 -24.49
N ILE A 88 9.94 -9.17 -23.73
CA ILE A 88 10.47 -8.14 -22.84
C ILE A 88 11.91 -7.82 -23.23
N GLN A 89 12.37 -6.61 -22.89
CA GLN A 89 13.77 -6.26 -22.94
C GLN A 89 14.38 -6.36 -21.53
N THR A 90 15.57 -6.95 -21.42
CA THR A 90 16.32 -7.03 -20.17
C THR A 90 17.82 -6.98 -20.46
N THR A 91 18.60 -6.49 -19.51
CA THR A 91 20.05 -6.50 -19.57
C THR A 91 20.57 -7.91 -19.30
N LEU A 92 21.33 -8.44 -20.24
CA LEU A 92 22.14 -9.63 -20.03
C LEU A 92 23.49 -9.22 -19.44
N SER A 93 23.97 -9.95 -18.42
CA SER A 93 25.33 -9.78 -17.90
C SER A 93 26.06 -11.11 -17.75
N VAL A 94 27.26 -11.18 -18.33
CA VAL A 94 28.12 -12.37 -18.42
C VAL A 94 29.57 -11.95 -18.67
N GLY A 95 30.52 -12.60 -17.98
CA GLY A 95 31.95 -12.34 -18.21
C GLY A 95 32.40 -10.89 -18.01
N GLY A 96 31.72 -10.12 -17.16
CA GLY A 96 31.98 -8.70 -16.95
C GLY A 96 31.45 -7.77 -18.05
N GLN A 97 30.78 -8.29 -19.07
CA GLN A 97 30.12 -7.50 -20.11
C GLN A 97 28.61 -7.44 -19.86
N SER A 98 27.94 -6.37 -20.30
CA SER A 98 26.50 -6.23 -20.19
C SER A 98 25.89 -5.49 -21.37
N TRP A 99 24.76 -5.98 -21.89
CA TRP A 99 24.05 -5.39 -23.02
C TRP A 99 22.56 -5.76 -23.00
N PRO A 100 21.68 -4.95 -23.61
CA PRO A 100 20.25 -5.26 -23.68
C PRO A 100 19.99 -6.44 -24.63
N ILE A 101 19.07 -7.31 -24.24
CA ILE A 101 18.57 -8.42 -25.05
C ILE A 101 17.05 -8.47 -25.01
N GLU A 102 16.45 -9.00 -26.07
CA GLU A 102 15.04 -9.36 -26.09
C GLU A 102 14.86 -10.82 -25.66
N VAL A 103 13.87 -11.06 -24.81
CA VAL A 103 13.57 -12.37 -24.26
C VAL A 103 12.07 -12.63 -24.36
N THR A 104 11.73 -13.81 -24.87
CA THR A 104 10.35 -14.32 -24.85
C THR A 104 10.06 -15.02 -23.51
N LEU A 105 8.89 -14.74 -22.94
CA LEU A 105 8.42 -15.40 -21.72
C LEU A 105 7.58 -16.63 -22.09
N THR A 106 7.91 -17.80 -21.53
CA THR A 106 7.19 -19.05 -21.81
C THR A 106 7.37 -20.07 -20.69
N ASN A 107 6.41 -20.98 -20.51
CA ASN A 107 6.53 -22.05 -19.52
C ASN A 107 7.44 -23.17 -20.04
N ARG A 108 8.66 -23.21 -19.52
CA ARG A 108 9.66 -24.26 -19.76
C ARG A 108 9.84 -25.23 -18.57
N GLU A 109 8.81 -25.48 -17.77
CA GLU A 109 8.91 -26.29 -16.55
C GLU A 109 9.46 -27.70 -16.81
N THR A 110 9.04 -28.31 -17.92
CA THR A 110 9.44 -29.66 -18.36
C THR A 110 10.78 -29.71 -19.09
N MET A 111 11.39 -28.55 -19.38
CA MET A 111 12.64 -28.47 -20.13
C MET A 111 13.85 -28.46 -19.18
N ALA A 112 14.95 -29.10 -19.61
CA ALA A 112 16.18 -29.17 -18.82
C ALA A 112 16.81 -27.79 -18.54
N SER A 113 16.74 -26.86 -19.51
CA SER A 113 17.23 -25.49 -19.35
C SER A 113 16.10 -24.49 -19.13
N ARG A 114 16.23 -23.69 -18.06
CA ARG A 114 15.34 -22.58 -17.73
C ARG A 114 15.50 -21.39 -18.67
N MET A 115 16.61 -21.28 -19.39
CA MET A 115 16.84 -20.21 -20.35
C MET A 115 17.49 -20.72 -21.65
N LEU A 116 17.09 -20.15 -22.78
CA LEU A 116 17.78 -20.27 -24.06
C LEU A 116 18.34 -18.89 -24.42
N LEU A 117 19.60 -18.85 -24.82
CA LEU A 117 20.21 -17.67 -25.41
C LEU A 117 20.23 -17.83 -26.93
N GLY A 118 19.35 -17.09 -27.61
CA GLY A 118 19.21 -17.12 -29.06
C GLY A 118 20.24 -16.25 -29.78
N ARG A 119 20.37 -16.42 -31.09
CA ARG A 119 21.39 -15.73 -31.90
C ARG A 119 21.31 -14.20 -31.87
N GLN A 120 20.13 -13.60 -31.71
CA GLN A 120 19.99 -12.13 -31.60
C GLN A 120 20.65 -11.55 -30.34
N ALA A 121 20.84 -12.34 -29.29
CA ALA A 121 21.48 -11.91 -28.06
C ALA A 121 23.02 -12.03 -28.11
N LEU A 122 23.56 -12.67 -29.15
CA LEU A 122 25.00 -12.88 -29.33
C LEU A 122 25.60 -11.72 -30.12
N LEU A 123 26.59 -11.05 -29.55
CA LEU A 123 27.35 -9.99 -30.22
C LEU A 123 28.33 -10.60 -31.24
N ASP A 124 28.71 -9.82 -32.26
CA ASP A 124 29.55 -10.30 -33.38
C ASP A 124 30.90 -10.89 -32.95
N HIS A 125 31.45 -10.44 -31.81
CA HIS A 125 32.71 -10.93 -31.26
C HIS A 125 32.57 -12.16 -30.33
N ILE A 126 31.39 -12.78 -30.27
CA ILE A 126 31.14 -13.99 -29.48
C ILE A 126 31.29 -15.22 -30.36
N THR A 127 32.21 -16.12 -30.00
CA THR A 127 32.38 -17.43 -30.64
C THR A 127 31.84 -18.52 -29.73
N ILE A 128 31.28 -19.58 -30.30
CA ILE A 128 30.68 -20.69 -29.54
C ILE A 128 31.46 -21.98 -29.80
N SER A 129 31.95 -22.61 -28.74
CA SER A 129 32.40 -23.99 -28.75
C SER A 129 31.22 -24.94 -28.52
N ALA A 130 30.99 -25.85 -29.46
CA ALA A 130 29.92 -26.84 -29.36
C ALA A 130 30.24 -27.96 -28.35
N HIS A 131 31.51 -28.14 -27.98
CA HIS A 131 31.95 -29.23 -27.12
C HIS A 131 32.20 -28.79 -25.68
N ASP A 132 32.54 -27.52 -25.48
CA ASP A 132 32.80 -26.97 -24.15
C ASP A 132 31.54 -26.41 -23.50
N ARG A 133 31.57 -26.28 -22.18
CA ARG A 133 30.50 -25.66 -21.38
C ARG A 133 31.11 -24.78 -20.30
N LEU A 134 30.38 -23.76 -19.87
CA LEU A 134 30.72 -22.90 -18.74
C LEU A 134 32.11 -22.28 -18.89
N LEU A 135 32.38 -21.68 -20.05
CA LEU A 135 33.65 -21.02 -20.35
C LEU A 135 33.71 -19.59 -19.76
N GLN A 136 32.58 -19.07 -19.29
CA GLN A 136 32.50 -17.80 -18.58
C GLN A 136 32.68 -18.00 -17.07
N PRO A 137 33.03 -16.93 -16.31
CA PRO A 137 33.20 -17.03 -14.86
C PRO A 137 32.02 -17.74 -14.20
N GLU A 138 32.35 -18.72 -13.36
CA GLU A 138 31.34 -19.54 -12.72
C GLU A 138 30.49 -18.70 -11.77
N LEU A 139 29.18 -18.70 -12.01
CA LEU A 139 28.18 -18.32 -11.02
C LEU A 139 27.71 -19.58 -10.29
N GLY A 140 26.93 -19.41 -9.22
CA GLY A 140 26.40 -20.54 -8.46
C GLY A 140 25.01 -20.27 -7.93
N TYR A 141 24.21 -21.33 -7.80
CA TYR A 141 22.86 -21.22 -7.22
C TYR A 141 22.88 -20.85 -5.73
N ASP A 142 24.02 -21.00 -5.04
CA ASP A 142 24.18 -20.58 -3.64
C ASP A 142 23.93 -19.09 -3.43
N VAL A 143 24.06 -18.27 -4.48
CA VAL A 143 23.72 -16.85 -4.44
C VAL A 143 22.27 -16.62 -3.98
N TYR A 144 21.35 -17.54 -4.32
CA TYR A 144 19.94 -17.47 -3.93
C TYR A 144 19.69 -17.70 -2.44
N HIS A 145 20.67 -18.25 -1.71
CA HIS A 145 20.60 -18.44 -0.27
C HIS A 145 21.21 -17.27 0.53
N THR A 146 21.82 -16.31 -0.16
CA THR A 146 22.41 -15.14 0.48
C THR A 146 21.33 -14.18 0.98
N SER A 147 21.60 -13.51 2.11
CA SER A 147 20.71 -12.45 2.61
C SER A 147 20.63 -11.25 1.67
N GLU A 148 21.58 -11.11 0.75
CA GLU A 148 21.62 -10.06 -0.26
C GLU A 148 20.51 -10.25 -1.29
N VAL A 149 20.39 -11.45 -1.89
CA VAL A 149 19.31 -11.76 -2.84
C VAL A 149 17.93 -11.75 -2.17
N ALA A 150 17.83 -12.21 -0.92
CA ALA A 150 16.58 -12.14 -0.16
C ALA A 150 16.10 -10.69 0.10
N LYS A 151 17.03 -9.73 0.17
CA LYS A 151 16.74 -8.31 0.41
C LYS A 151 16.64 -7.49 -0.89
N ALA A 152 17.35 -7.90 -1.94
CA ALA A 152 17.40 -7.25 -3.24
C ALA A 152 16.16 -7.58 -4.09
N GLN A 153 14.95 -7.45 -3.52
CA GLN A 153 13.72 -7.63 -4.30
C GLN A 153 13.78 -6.72 -5.53
N PRO A 154 13.66 -7.27 -6.76
CA PRO A 154 13.76 -6.48 -7.96
C PRO A 154 12.68 -5.40 -7.96
N ARG A 155 13.05 -4.19 -8.40
CA ARG A 155 12.08 -3.11 -8.60
C ARG A 155 11.10 -3.58 -9.67
N ARG A 156 9.89 -3.94 -9.24
CA ARG A 156 8.82 -4.39 -10.13
C ARG A 156 7.71 -3.35 -10.20
N ALA A 157 7.18 -3.16 -11.40
CA ALA A 157 5.93 -2.49 -11.66
C ALA A 157 4.79 -3.24 -10.96
N LEU A 158 4.04 -2.53 -10.12
CA LEU A 158 2.87 -3.03 -9.42
C LEU A 158 1.60 -2.62 -10.15
N ARG A 159 0.55 -3.43 -10.04
CA ARG A 159 -0.81 -3.02 -10.35
C ARG A 159 -1.51 -2.59 -9.06
N VAL A 160 -1.78 -1.29 -8.92
CA VAL A 160 -2.29 -0.68 -7.70
C VAL A 160 -3.70 -0.15 -7.92
N CYS A 161 -4.62 -0.51 -7.03
CA CYS A 161 -5.97 0.05 -6.99
C CYS A 161 -6.05 1.16 -5.95
N VAL A 162 -6.54 2.34 -6.32
CA VAL A 162 -6.91 3.39 -5.37
C VAL A 162 -8.43 3.39 -5.25
N LEU A 163 -8.96 2.96 -4.11
CA LEU A 163 -10.40 2.99 -3.85
C LEU A 163 -10.79 4.40 -3.41
N SER A 164 -11.38 5.19 -4.30
CA SER A 164 -11.78 6.58 -4.03
C SER A 164 -13.05 6.94 -4.80
N ARG A 165 -13.91 7.75 -4.20
CA ARG A 165 -15.07 8.37 -4.86
C ARG A 165 -14.80 9.78 -5.37
N GLU A 166 -13.71 10.37 -4.89
CA GLU A 166 -13.41 11.78 -5.10
C GLU A 166 -12.18 11.93 -5.99
N ASN A 167 -12.33 12.78 -7.01
CA ASN A 167 -11.20 13.33 -7.74
C ASN A 167 -10.68 14.54 -6.96
N ASN A 168 -9.72 14.29 -6.07
CA ASN A 168 -9.10 15.30 -5.22
C ASN A 168 -7.57 15.23 -5.32
N TYR A 169 -6.90 16.26 -4.78
CA TYR A 169 -5.44 16.37 -4.81
C TYR A 169 -4.73 15.10 -4.34
N SER A 170 -5.20 14.48 -3.24
CA SER A 170 -4.53 13.30 -2.68
C SER A 170 -4.65 12.09 -3.59
N THR A 171 -5.82 11.88 -4.22
CA THR A 171 -6.02 10.79 -5.19
C THR A 171 -5.13 10.99 -6.43
N ASN A 172 -5.08 12.21 -6.97
CA ASN A 172 -4.28 12.51 -8.17
C ASN A 172 -2.79 12.36 -7.90
N ARG A 173 -2.30 12.84 -6.75
CA ARG A 173 -0.91 12.64 -6.32
C ARG A 173 -0.53 11.17 -6.21
N LEU A 174 -1.44 10.28 -5.78
CA LEU A 174 -1.18 8.83 -5.77
C LEU A 174 -1.03 8.26 -7.18
N VAL A 175 -1.87 8.70 -8.12
CA VAL A 175 -1.79 8.25 -9.52
C VAL A 175 -0.48 8.72 -10.14
N GLU A 176 -0.20 10.03 -10.09
CA GLU A 176 1.00 10.65 -10.64
C GLU A 176 2.29 10.01 -10.09
N GLU A 177 2.38 9.87 -8.77
CA GLU A 177 3.57 9.31 -8.13
C GLU A 177 3.75 7.84 -8.53
N GLY A 178 2.68 7.04 -8.47
CA GLY A 178 2.75 5.63 -8.83
C GLY A 178 3.12 5.40 -10.29
N GLU A 179 2.53 6.16 -11.21
CA GLU A 179 2.86 6.09 -12.63
C GLU A 179 4.29 6.56 -12.92
N SER A 180 4.77 7.63 -12.27
CA SER A 180 6.15 8.08 -12.41
C SER A 180 7.19 7.05 -11.94
N ARG A 181 6.81 6.18 -10.99
CA ARG A 181 7.59 5.04 -10.50
C ARG A 181 7.45 3.79 -11.38
N GLY A 182 6.72 3.89 -12.49
CA GLY A 182 6.51 2.77 -13.40
C GLY A 182 5.48 1.76 -12.90
N HIS A 183 4.57 2.11 -11.99
CA HIS A 183 3.42 1.28 -11.64
C HIS A 183 2.23 1.53 -12.59
N THR A 184 1.19 0.71 -12.48
CA THR A 184 -0.12 0.96 -13.10
C THR A 184 -1.09 1.25 -11.97
N VAL A 185 -1.67 2.45 -11.96
CA VAL A 185 -2.58 2.87 -10.89
C VAL A 185 -3.98 3.05 -11.47
N GLU A 186 -4.95 2.34 -10.89
CA GLU A 186 -6.36 2.42 -11.30
C GLU A 186 -7.19 2.99 -10.16
N VAL A 187 -7.90 4.09 -10.41
CA VAL A 187 -8.84 4.68 -9.45
C VAL A 187 -10.22 4.05 -9.64
N ILE A 188 -10.73 3.42 -8.58
CA ILE A 188 -11.99 2.68 -8.61
C ILE A 188 -12.96 3.29 -7.60
N ASP A 189 -14.17 3.64 -8.07
CA ASP A 189 -15.25 4.09 -7.19
C ASP A 189 -15.70 2.95 -6.28
N THR A 190 -15.48 3.12 -4.98
CA THR A 190 -15.79 2.09 -3.98
C THR A 190 -17.27 1.72 -3.96
N THR A 191 -18.18 2.66 -4.21
CA THR A 191 -19.63 2.42 -4.14
C THR A 191 -20.20 1.71 -5.36
N ARG A 192 -19.46 1.71 -6.47
CA ARG A 192 -19.83 0.96 -7.68
C ARG A 192 -19.28 -0.46 -7.67
N CYS A 193 -18.39 -0.79 -6.74
CA CYS A 193 -17.94 -2.15 -6.53
C CYS A 193 -19.09 -3.02 -5.98
N TYR A 194 -19.20 -4.26 -6.44
CA TYR A 194 -20.04 -5.30 -5.85
C TYR A 194 -19.24 -6.61 -5.79
N MET A 195 -19.66 -7.54 -4.93
CA MET A 195 -18.80 -8.68 -4.54
C MET A 195 -19.51 -10.00 -4.78
N ALA A 196 -18.79 -10.96 -5.38
CA ALA A 196 -19.20 -12.36 -5.36
C ALA A 196 -18.51 -13.03 -4.17
N ILE A 197 -19.30 -13.41 -3.16
CA ILE A 197 -18.79 -14.04 -1.92
C ILE A 197 -19.06 -15.53 -2.01
N ASN A 198 -18.01 -16.32 -2.23
CA ASN A 198 -18.08 -17.77 -2.24
C ASN A 198 -16.76 -18.35 -1.70
N ALA A 199 -16.78 -19.63 -1.30
CA ALA A 199 -15.66 -20.25 -0.60
C ALA A 199 -14.43 -20.52 -1.48
N LEU A 200 -14.59 -20.59 -2.81
CA LEU A 200 -13.55 -21.07 -3.73
C LEU A 200 -12.86 -19.92 -4.49
N ALA A 201 -13.63 -18.94 -4.93
CA ALA A 201 -13.21 -17.84 -5.78
C ALA A 201 -13.96 -16.56 -5.37
N PRO A 202 -13.63 -15.94 -4.23
CA PRO A 202 -14.14 -14.62 -3.90
C PRO A 202 -13.68 -13.60 -4.95
N GLU A 203 -14.59 -12.71 -5.36
CA GLU A 203 -14.31 -11.71 -6.40
C GLU A 203 -14.87 -10.34 -6.02
N VAL A 204 -14.26 -9.31 -6.59
CA VAL A 204 -14.79 -7.95 -6.64
C VAL A 204 -15.11 -7.64 -8.10
N HIS A 205 -16.25 -7.04 -8.34
CA HIS A 205 -16.75 -6.65 -9.65
C HIS A 205 -17.00 -5.15 -9.70
N TYR A 206 -16.90 -4.57 -10.90
CA TYR A 206 -17.11 -3.17 -11.19
C TYR A 206 -17.68 -3.05 -12.61
N ASP A 207 -18.80 -2.35 -12.77
CA ASP A 207 -19.45 -2.12 -14.08
C ASP A 207 -19.64 -3.38 -14.94
N GLY A 208 -20.19 -4.44 -14.35
CA GLY A 208 -20.48 -5.69 -15.08
C GLY A 208 -19.28 -6.62 -15.23
N LYS A 209 -18.07 -6.22 -14.80
CA LYS A 209 -16.84 -6.99 -15.01
C LYS A 209 -16.15 -7.32 -13.69
N ARG A 210 -15.58 -8.52 -13.63
CA ARG A 210 -14.66 -8.90 -12.55
C ARG A 210 -13.44 -7.98 -12.58
N LEU A 211 -13.10 -7.41 -11.44
CA LEU A 211 -11.87 -6.66 -11.27
C LEU A 211 -10.65 -7.60 -11.32
N PRO A 212 -9.53 -7.12 -11.91
CA PRO A 212 -8.30 -7.88 -11.99
C PRO A 212 -7.66 -8.06 -10.60
N VAL A 213 -6.64 -8.92 -10.53
CA VAL A 213 -5.85 -9.06 -9.31
C VAL A 213 -4.88 -7.88 -9.20
N TYR A 214 -5.02 -7.11 -8.12
CA TYR A 214 -4.10 -6.04 -7.77
C TYR A 214 -3.00 -6.54 -6.83
N ASP A 215 -1.79 -5.99 -6.98
CA ASP A 215 -0.69 -6.20 -6.03
C ASP A 215 -0.96 -5.44 -4.73
N ALA A 216 -1.56 -4.25 -4.83
CA ALA A 216 -1.92 -3.43 -3.68
C ALA A 216 -3.24 -2.66 -3.89
N VAL A 217 -3.95 -2.42 -2.80
CA VAL A 217 -5.12 -1.54 -2.72
C VAL A 217 -4.82 -0.44 -1.71
N ILE A 218 -5.04 0.82 -2.08
CA ILE A 218 -4.92 2.00 -1.22
C ILE A 218 -6.33 2.55 -0.99
N PRO A 219 -6.97 2.26 0.15
CA PRO A 219 -8.32 2.74 0.43
C PRO A 219 -8.33 4.21 0.85
N ARG A 220 -9.08 5.02 0.10
CA ARG A 220 -9.40 6.43 0.41
C ARG A 220 -10.87 6.53 0.81
N ILE A 221 -11.24 5.77 1.84
CA ILE A 221 -12.64 5.59 2.24
C ILE A 221 -13.15 6.83 3.00
N GLY A 222 -14.12 7.51 2.38
CA GLY A 222 -14.84 8.63 2.99
C GLY A 222 -15.72 8.17 4.17
N ALA A 223 -15.90 9.06 5.15
CA ALA A 223 -16.61 8.74 6.39
C ALA A 223 -18.06 8.27 6.15
N SER A 224 -18.74 8.83 5.13
CA SER A 224 -20.14 8.52 4.79
C SER A 224 -20.36 7.10 4.25
N ILE A 225 -19.30 6.42 3.81
CA ILE A 225 -19.39 5.07 3.24
C ILE A 225 -18.55 4.05 4.01
N THR A 226 -18.16 4.35 5.25
CA THR A 226 -17.22 3.51 6.01
C THR A 226 -17.64 2.04 6.07
N THR A 227 -18.91 1.75 6.33
CA THR A 227 -19.43 0.38 6.43
C THR A 227 -19.27 -0.40 5.12
N TYR A 228 -19.73 0.18 4.00
CA TYR A 228 -19.62 -0.47 2.70
C TYR A 228 -18.18 -0.50 2.18
N GLY A 229 -17.46 0.61 2.33
CA GLY A 229 -16.07 0.72 1.90
C GLY A 229 -15.15 -0.26 2.61
N THR A 230 -15.32 -0.45 3.92
CA THR A 230 -14.55 -1.47 4.66
C THR A 230 -14.94 -2.89 4.25
N ALA A 231 -16.19 -3.15 3.87
CA ALA A 231 -16.60 -4.44 3.30
C ALA A 231 -15.88 -4.75 1.98
N VAL A 232 -15.79 -3.76 1.06
CA VAL A 232 -15.05 -3.89 -0.19
C VAL A 232 -13.55 -4.12 0.06
N VAL A 233 -12.94 -3.35 0.97
CA VAL A 233 -11.53 -3.55 1.35
C VAL A 233 -11.30 -4.94 1.92
N ARG A 234 -12.21 -5.44 2.78
CA ARG A 234 -12.13 -6.78 3.36
C ARG A 234 -12.25 -7.89 2.32
N GLN A 235 -12.99 -7.66 1.23
CA GLN A 235 -13.05 -8.60 0.12
C GLN A 235 -11.70 -8.68 -0.62
N PHE A 236 -11.04 -7.55 -0.86
CA PHE A 236 -9.67 -7.55 -1.40
C PHE A 236 -8.67 -8.26 -0.48
N GLU A 237 -8.77 -8.05 0.85
CA GLU A 237 -7.98 -8.77 1.84
C GLU A 237 -8.23 -10.29 1.76
N THR A 238 -9.48 -10.70 1.59
CA THR A 238 -9.88 -12.11 1.47
C THR A 238 -9.31 -12.77 0.22
N ILE A 239 -9.17 -12.02 -0.88
CA ILE A 239 -8.54 -12.46 -2.13
C ILE A 239 -7.01 -12.54 -2.01
N GLY A 240 -6.43 -11.98 -0.93
CA GLY A 240 -5.00 -11.99 -0.65
C GLY A 240 -4.25 -10.76 -1.16
N THR A 241 -4.97 -9.71 -1.57
CA THR A 241 -4.37 -8.43 -1.98
C THR A 241 -3.91 -7.64 -0.76
N PHE A 242 -2.75 -6.99 -0.88
CA PHE A 242 -2.24 -6.12 0.17
C PHE A 242 -3.03 -4.82 0.24
N CYS A 243 -3.64 -4.52 1.39
CA CYS A 243 -4.42 -3.29 1.60
C CYS A 243 -3.70 -2.31 2.54
N LEU A 244 -3.56 -1.05 2.11
CA LEU A 244 -2.91 0.03 2.85
C LEU A 244 -3.88 1.21 3.06
N ASN A 245 -4.71 1.24 4.10
CA ASN A 245 -4.76 0.40 5.31
C ASN A 245 -5.73 -0.79 5.24
N SER A 246 -5.74 -1.61 6.30
CA SER A 246 -6.68 -2.72 6.46
C SER A 246 -8.11 -2.27 6.78
N SER A 247 -9.09 -3.10 6.42
CA SER A 247 -10.51 -2.88 6.69
C SER A 247 -10.78 -2.69 8.19
N ALA A 248 -10.18 -3.54 9.04
CA ALA A 248 -10.32 -3.48 10.48
C ALA A 248 -9.72 -2.21 11.08
N GLY A 249 -8.55 -1.77 10.61
CA GLY A 249 -7.93 -0.53 11.08
C GLY A 249 -8.73 0.71 10.70
N ILE A 250 -9.28 0.73 9.47
CA ILE A 250 -10.16 1.82 9.01
C ILE A 250 -11.44 1.88 9.85
N ALA A 251 -12.12 0.75 10.05
CA ALA A 251 -13.34 0.70 10.86
C ALA A 251 -13.07 1.14 12.30
N GLY A 252 -12.00 0.61 12.90
CA GLY A 252 -11.64 0.90 14.29
C GLY A 252 -11.26 2.35 14.54
N SER A 253 -10.61 3.02 13.59
CA SER A 253 -10.24 4.43 13.75
C SER A 253 -11.42 5.39 13.52
N ARG A 254 -12.50 4.94 12.87
CA ARG A 254 -13.69 5.74 12.53
C ARG A 254 -14.75 5.72 13.63
N ASP A 255 -14.87 4.60 14.34
CA ASP A 255 -15.73 4.50 15.51
C ASP A 255 -15.06 5.23 16.68
N LYS A 256 -15.58 6.41 17.03
CA LYS A 256 -15.01 7.25 18.09
C LYS A 256 -15.02 6.55 19.44
N LEU A 257 -16.08 5.81 19.80
CA LEU A 257 -16.14 5.14 21.09
C LEU A 257 -15.10 4.03 21.15
N PHE A 258 -15.10 3.16 20.15
CA PHE A 258 -14.12 2.08 20.03
C PHE A 258 -12.69 2.65 19.99
N ALA A 259 -12.46 3.75 19.28
CA ALA A 259 -11.16 4.39 19.21
C ALA A 259 -10.65 4.87 20.59
N HIS A 260 -11.51 5.50 21.39
CA HIS A 260 -11.14 5.91 22.74
C HIS A 260 -10.86 4.70 23.63
N GLN A 261 -11.70 3.66 23.58
CA GLN A 261 -11.49 2.42 24.34
C GLN A 261 -10.17 1.72 23.97
N GLN A 262 -9.84 1.67 22.67
CA GLN A 262 -8.59 1.07 22.18
C GLN A 262 -7.36 1.88 22.61
N MET A 263 -7.43 3.22 22.54
CA MET A 263 -6.35 4.08 23.03
C MET A 263 -6.17 3.95 24.56
N ALA A 264 -7.27 3.82 25.31
CA ALA A 264 -7.24 3.67 26.76
C ALA A 264 -6.59 2.32 27.14
N LYS A 265 -7.01 1.24 26.47
CA LYS A 265 -6.39 -0.09 26.61
C LYS A 265 -4.89 -0.07 26.28
N ALA A 266 -4.49 0.75 25.31
CA ALA A 266 -3.09 0.91 24.93
C ALA A 266 -2.30 1.87 25.85
N GLY A 267 -2.93 2.49 26.87
CA GLY A 267 -2.30 3.45 27.76
C GLY A 267 -1.82 4.72 27.04
N ILE A 268 -2.60 5.20 26.07
CA ILE A 268 -2.30 6.39 25.26
C ILE A 268 -3.09 7.56 25.84
N GLY A 269 -2.39 8.66 26.12
CA GLY A 269 -3.00 9.87 26.64
C GLY A 269 -4.01 10.45 25.65
N MET A 270 -5.21 10.72 26.12
CA MET A 270 -6.28 11.44 25.44
C MET A 270 -6.90 12.43 26.44
N PRO A 271 -7.63 13.46 25.99
CA PRO A 271 -8.40 14.28 26.93
C PRO A 271 -9.43 13.40 27.65
N ASP A 272 -9.69 13.66 28.92
CA ASP A 272 -10.64 12.86 29.70
C ASP A 272 -12.01 12.88 29.02
N THR A 273 -12.56 11.69 28.81
CA THR A 273 -13.71 11.49 27.94
C THR A 273 -14.74 10.61 28.63
N ALA A 274 -15.99 11.07 28.64
CA ALA A 274 -17.14 10.27 29.03
C ALA A 274 -18.05 10.05 27.81
N PHE A 275 -18.61 8.84 27.73
CA PHE A 275 -19.54 8.46 26.65
C PHE A 275 -20.94 8.23 27.20
N ALA A 276 -21.94 8.71 26.48
CA ALA A 276 -23.31 8.69 26.94
C ALA A 276 -24.31 8.57 25.78
N ALA A 277 -25.42 7.87 26.04
CA ALA A 277 -26.57 7.78 25.15
C ALA A 277 -27.76 8.54 25.74
N SER A 278 -28.30 8.07 26.87
CA SER A 278 -29.37 8.74 27.61
C SER A 278 -29.14 8.64 29.12
N PRO A 279 -28.05 9.26 29.64
CA PRO A 279 -27.80 9.27 31.08
C PRO A 279 -28.89 10.13 31.73
N LYS A 280 -29.51 9.66 32.82
CA LYS A 280 -30.42 10.47 33.64
C LYS A 280 -29.67 11.39 34.62
N ASP A 281 -28.36 11.18 34.75
CA ASP A 281 -27.48 11.90 35.66
C ASP A 281 -26.43 12.72 34.90
N ASN A 282 -26.83 13.91 34.45
CA ASN A 282 -25.94 14.85 33.76
C ASN A 282 -24.83 15.36 34.68
N ALA A 283 -25.14 15.53 35.96
CA ALA A 283 -24.24 16.08 36.95
C ALA A 283 -23.02 15.18 37.15
N ASN A 284 -23.24 13.87 37.24
CA ASN A 284 -22.18 12.89 37.32
C ASN A 284 -21.37 12.83 36.02
N LEU A 285 -22.03 12.82 34.85
CA LEU A 285 -21.35 12.80 33.55
C LEU A 285 -20.39 13.98 33.37
N VAL A 286 -20.83 15.19 33.75
CA VAL A 286 -19.99 16.39 33.76
C VAL A 286 -18.83 16.26 34.75
N GLY A 287 -19.06 15.65 35.90
CA GLY A 287 -18.03 15.38 36.91
C GLY A 287 -16.93 14.43 36.43
N LEU A 288 -17.28 13.42 35.62
CA LEU A 288 -16.32 12.43 35.10
C LEU A 288 -15.21 13.03 34.23
N VAL A 289 -15.44 14.20 33.63
CA VAL A 289 -14.47 14.90 32.76
C VAL A 289 -13.87 16.15 33.42
N GLY A 290 -14.04 16.31 34.74
CA GLY A 290 -13.47 17.41 35.52
C GLY A 290 -14.25 18.73 35.47
N GLY A 291 -15.49 18.74 34.97
CA GLY A 291 -16.32 19.93 34.92
C GLY A 291 -16.06 20.84 33.71
N ALA A 292 -16.61 22.06 33.76
CA ALA A 292 -16.54 23.02 32.66
C ALA A 292 -15.26 23.87 32.72
N PRO A 293 -14.73 24.33 31.57
CA PRO A 293 -15.29 24.14 30.23
C PRO A 293 -15.00 22.77 29.63
N MET A 294 -15.89 22.32 28.75
CA MET A 294 -15.82 21.00 28.12
C MET A 294 -16.37 21.00 26.71
N ILE A 295 -16.03 19.97 25.95
CA ILE A 295 -16.51 19.74 24.60
C ILE A 295 -17.59 18.65 24.62
N VAL A 296 -18.73 18.93 23.98
CA VAL A 296 -19.77 17.93 23.72
C VAL A 296 -19.79 17.62 22.21
N LYS A 297 -19.65 16.34 21.86
CA LYS A 297 -19.54 15.86 20.47
C LYS A 297 -20.63 14.85 20.15
N LEU A 298 -21.39 15.09 19.08
CA LEU A 298 -22.24 14.06 18.48
C LEU A 298 -21.38 13.04 17.75
N LEU A 299 -21.68 11.75 17.97
CA LEU A 299 -21.01 10.67 17.23
C LEU A 299 -21.36 10.72 15.74
N GLU A 300 -22.64 10.89 15.45
CA GLU A 300 -23.24 10.93 14.11
C GLU A 300 -23.16 12.32 13.47
N SER A 301 -21.97 12.92 13.47
CA SER A 301 -21.74 14.21 12.80
C SER A 301 -20.47 14.20 11.96
N THR A 302 -20.55 14.82 10.78
CA THR A 302 -19.40 15.04 9.89
C THR A 302 -18.91 16.48 9.99
N GLN A 303 -17.62 16.69 9.70
CA GLN A 303 -16.98 18.01 9.54
C GLN A 303 -17.21 19.00 10.70
N GLY A 304 -17.25 18.53 11.95
CA GLY A 304 -17.32 19.39 13.13
C GLY A 304 -18.64 20.15 13.33
N ARG A 305 -19.72 19.76 12.64
CA ARG A 305 -21.07 20.35 12.81
C ARG A 305 -21.79 19.89 14.08
N GLY A 306 -21.23 18.91 14.80
CA GLY A 306 -21.75 18.42 16.07
C GLY A 306 -20.75 18.53 17.22
N VAL A 307 -19.85 19.51 17.20
CA VAL A 307 -18.85 19.76 18.27
C VAL A 307 -19.13 21.13 18.88
N VAL A 308 -19.49 21.14 20.17
CA VAL A 308 -19.88 22.36 20.91
C VAL A 308 -18.96 22.52 22.11
N LEU A 309 -18.44 23.75 22.31
CA LEU A 309 -17.75 24.14 23.53
C LEU A 309 -18.79 24.66 24.53
N ALA A 310 -18.88 24.02 25.69
CA ALA A 310 -19.69 24.45 26.81
C ALA A 310 -18.78 25.10 27.85
N GLU A 311 -18.82 26.42 27.96
CA GLU A 311 -17.95 27.19 28.85
C GLU A 311 -18.34 27.05 30.33
N THR A 312 -19.62 26.81 30.59
CA THR A 312 -20.17 26.68 31.94
C THR A 312 -20.87 25.34 32.11
N ARG A 313 -20.99 24.88 33.36
CA ARG A 313 -21.71 23.65 33.71
C ARG A 313 -23.17 23.67 33.22
N LYS A 314 -23.87 24.79 33.42
CA LYS A 314 -25.25 24.96 32.96
C LYS A 314 -25.36 24.84 31.43
N ALA A 315 -24.43 25.45 30.70
CA ALA A 315 -24.39 25.32 29.24
C ALA A 315 -24.14 23.88 28.81
N ALA A 316 -23.25 23.15 29.50
CA ALA A 316 -23.00 21.74 29.22
C ALA A 316 -24.25 20.88 29.45
N GLU A 317 -24.93 21.05 30.58
CA GLU A 317 -26.18 20.36 30.91
C GLU A 317 -27.27 20.64 29.86
N SER A 318 -27.43 21.90 29.42
CA SER A 318 -28.40 22.26 28.36
C SER A 318 -28.07 21.61 27.01
N VAL A 319 -26.79 21.56 26.62
CA VAL A 319 -26.38 20.90 25.36
C VAL A 319 -26.59 19.39 25.44
N ILE A 320 -26.29 18.77 26.59
CA ILE A 320 -26.52 17.35 26.83
C ILE A 320 -28.01 17.02 26.75
N ASP A 321 -28.88 17.83 27.37
CA ASP A 321 -30.33 17.63 27.32
C ASP A 321 -30.88 17.77 25.89
N ALA A 322 -30.39 18.76 25.13
CA ALA A 322 -30.73 18.90 23.72
C ALA A 322 -30.33 17.67 22.90
N PHE A 323 -29.12 17.13 23.12
CA PHE A 323 -28.64 15.93 22.43
C PHE A 323 -29.40 14.66 22.84
N ARG A 324 -29.81 14.56 24.11
CA ARG A 324 -30.68 13.47 24.58
C ARG A 324 -32.04 13.50 23.85
N GLY A 325 -32.61 14.69 23.63
CA GLY A 325 -33.85 14.88 22.87
C GLY A 325 -33.76 14.35 21.44
N LEU A 326 -32.57 14.40 20.83
CA LEU A 326 -32.29 13.86 19.50
C LEU A 326 -32.11 12.34 19.48
N LYS A 327 -32.15 11.67 20.65
CA LYS A 327 -31.88 10.23 20.81
C LYS A 327 -30.55 9.78 20.19
N ALA A 328 -29.58 10.68 20.15
CA ALA A 328 -28.27 10.45 19.53
C ALA A 328 -27.22 10.13 20.60
N ASN A 329 -26.28 9.25 20.27
CA ASN A 329 -25.11 9.00 21.10
C ASN A 329 -24.15 10.20 21.06
N PHE A 330 -23.61 10.56 22.21
CA PHE A 330 -22.70 11.69 22.34
C PHE A 330 -21.53 11.40 23.27
N LEU A 331 -20.52 12.24 23.14
CA LEU A 331 -19.27 12.17 23.87
C LEU A 331 -19.04 13.52 24.55
N VAL A 332 -18.72 13.48 25.83
CA VAL A 332 -18.32 14.66 26.62
C VAL A 332 -16.83 14.54 26.88
N GLN A 333 -16.07 15.61 26.68
CA GLN A 333 -14.62 15.59 26.74
C GLN A 333 -14.07 16.84 27.42
N HIS A 334 -13.04 16.68 28.25
CA HIS A 334 -12.33 17.79 28.86
C HIS A 334 -11.77 18.76 27.80
N PHE A 335 -11.95 20.06 28.01
CA PHE A 335 -11.39 21.07 27.12
C PHE A 335 -9.97 21.43 27.54
N VAL A 336 -8.99 21.00 26.75
CA VAL A 336 -7.57 21.30 26.95
C VAL A 336 -7.29 22.75 26.55
N LYS A 337 -7.45 23.67 27.51
CA LYS A 337 -7.26 25.12 27.30
C LYS A 337 -5.85 25.46 26.85
N GLU A 338 -4.84 24.74 27.34
CA GLU A 338 -3.43 25.00 27.01
C GLU A 338 -3.12 24.85 25.52
N ALA A 339 -3.95 24.11 24.79
CA ALA A 339 -3.79 23.94 23.35
C ALA A 339 -4.16 25.20 22.56
N ALA A 340 -4.90 26.16 23.16
CA ALA A 340 -5.20 27.47 22.59
C ALA A 340 -5.73 27.47 21.14
N GLY A 341 -6.54 26.46 20.77
CA GLY A 341 -7.05 26.33 19.40
C GLY A 341 -6.01 25.85 18.38
N GLU A 342 -4.88 25.31 18.85
CA GLU A 342 -3.84 24.69 18.04
C GLU A 342 -3.85 23.17 18.21
N ASP A 343 -3.51 22.46 17.14
CA ASP A 343 -3.20 21.04 17.21
C ASP A 343 -1.99 20.68 16.34
N ILE A 344 -1.35 19.57 16.68
CA ILE A 344 -0.22 19.01 15.95
C ILE A 344 -0.69 17.78 15.19
N ARG A 345 -0.71 17.86 13.86
CA ARG A 345 -0.93 16.69 13.00
C ARG A 345 0.38 16.01 12.71
N CYS A 346 0.52 14.77 13.18
CA CYS A 346 1.61 13.86 12.86
C CYS A 346 1.18 12.91 11.74
N PHE A 347 1.89 12.92 10.62
CA PHE A 347 1.66 11.98 9.52
C PHE A 347 2.57 10.77 9.70
N VAL A 348 1.97 9.60 9.92
CA VAL A 348 2.65 8.32 10.14
C VAL A 348 2.60 7.49 8.86
N ILE A 349 3.75 6.97 8.44
CA ILE A 349 3.87 5.93 7.41
C ILE A 349 4.77 4.82 7.96
N GLY A 350 4.29 3.57 7.90
CA GLY A 350 4.92 2.41 8.51
C GLY A 350 5.18 2.63 10.00
N ALA A 351 6.45 2.62 10.40
CA ALA A 351 6.88 2.81 11.79
C ALA A 351 7.46 4.21 12.07
N LYS A 352 7.22 5.21 11.19
CA LYS A 352 7.85 6.54 11.29
C LYS A 352 6.81 7.66 11.17
N VAL A 353 6.98 8.72 11.96
CA VAL A 353 6.33 10.01 11.72
C VAL A 353 7.14 10.72 10.64
N VAL A 354 6.62 10.74 9.42
CA VAL A 354 7.33 11.24 8.22
C VAL A 354 7.20 12.75 8.08
N ALA A 355 6.09 13.33 8.54
CA ALA A 355 5.84 14.76 8.50
C ALA A 355 4.99 15.19 9.70
N SER A 356 5.11 16.47 10.07
CA SER A 356 4.31 17.07 11.12
C SER A 356 4.02 18.52 10.79
N MET A 357 2.78 18.95 11.02
CA MET A 357 2.37 20.34 10.93
C MET A 357 1.59 20.74 12.16
N LYS A 358 1.74 22.01 12.55
CA LYS A 358 0.87 22.68 13.49
C LYS A 358 -0.27 23.30 12.69
N ARG A 359 -1.50 23.12 13.15
CA ARG A 359 -2.66 23.82 12.62
C ARG A 359 -3.19 24.77 13.68
N THR A 360 -3.51 25.98 13.28
CA THR A 360 -4.09 27.00 14.14
C THR A 360 -5.47 27.37 13.61
N GLY A 361 -6.48 27.36 14.49
CA GLY A 361 -7.85 27.77 14.16
C GLY A 361 -7.95 29.22 13.72
N ALA A 362 -9.08 29.60 13.14
CA ALA A 362 -9.40 31.01 12.87
C ALA A 362 -9.65 31.76 14.19
N ASP A 363 -9.48 33.09 14.19
CA ASP A 363 -9.70 33.92 15.38
C ASP A 363 -11.10 33.68 15.99
N GLY A 364 -11.13 33.27 17.26
CA GLY A 364 -12.36 32.94 17.98
C GLY A 364 -12.91 31.51 17.78
N ASP A 365 -12.29 30.67 16.94
CA ASP A 365 -12.65 29.24 16.81
C ASP A 365 -11.64 28.35 17.56
N PHE A 366 -12.14 27.54 18.50
CA PHE A 366 -11.32 26.57 19.23
C PHE A 366 -10.93 25.34 18.37
N ARG A 367 -11.45 25.24 17.14
CA ARG A 367 -11.18 24.14 16.20
C ARG A 367 -10.14 24.56 15.17
N SER A 368 -9.12 23.73 15.00
CA SER A 368 -7.95 23.96 14.13
C SER A 368 -8.07 23.33 12.72
N ASN A 369 -9.28 22.99 12.26
CA ASN A 369 -9.46 22.31 10.97
C ASN A 369 -9.12 23.23 9.78
N LEU A 370 -8.22 22.79 8.90
CA LEU A 370 -7.82 23.55 7.69
C LEU A 370 -9.00 23.89 6.76
N HIS A 371 -9.96 22.99 6.61
CA HIS A 371 -11.16 23.22 5.80
C HIS A 371 -12.07 24.35 6.31
N ARG A 372 -11.76 24.95 7.47
CA ARG A 372 -12.48 26.08 8.07
C ARG A 372 -11.64 27.35 8.15
N GLY A 373 -10.62 27.48 7.30
CA GLY A 373 -9.78 28.68 7.22
C GLY A 373 -8.63 28.72 8.23
N GLY A 374 -8.32 27.60 8.89
CA GLY A 374 -7.13 27.47 9.73
C GLY A 374 -5.84 27.54 8.92
N LYS A 375 -4.73 27.96 9.56
CA LYS A 375 -3.39 28.00 8.96
C LYS A 375 -2.62 26.72 9.28
N ALA A 376 -1.79 26.22 8.36
CA ALA A 376 -0.88 25.11 8.59
C ALA A 376 0.57 25.57 8.44
N GLU A 377 1.40 25.21 9.42
CA GLU A 377 2.83 25.50 9.42
C GLU A 377 3.63 24.27 9.83
N LYS A 378 4.84 24.12 9.28
CA LYS A 378 5.76 23.04 9.67
C LYS A 378 6.10 23.17 11.16
N VAL A 379 6.06 22.05 11.88
CA VAL A 379 6.39 22.04 13.30
C VAL A 379 7.36 20.91 13.64
N ARG A 380 8.31 21.19 14.54
CA ARG A 380 9.16 20.17 15.14
C ARG A 380 8.45 19.55 16.34
N ILE A 381 8.30 18.23 16.30
CA ILE A 381 7.68 17.46 17.39
C ILE A 381 8.73 16.91 18.36
N SER A 382 8.35 16.79 19.63
CA SER A 382 9.16 16.18 20.69
C SER A 382 9.27 14.66 20.52
N ALA A 383 10.21 14.05 21.25
CA ALA A 383 10.35 12.59 21.27
C ALA A 383 9.08 11.91 21.84
N GLU A 384 8.44 12.54 22.81
CA GLU A 384 7.22 12.05 23.42
C GLU A 384 6.03 12.14 22.45
N GLU A 385 5.84 13.27 21.76
CA GLU A 385 4.81 13.44 20.73
C GLU A 385 4.94 12.40 19.61
N ARG A 386 6.17 12.18 19.14
CA ARG A 386 6.48 11.16 18.14
C ARG A 386 6.11 9.77 18.63
N ARG A 387 6.52 9.41 19.85
CA ARG A 387 6.22 8.10 20.45
C ARG A 387 4.71 7.90 20.61
N THR A 388 3.99 8.92 21.06
CA THR A 388 2.54 8.89 21.23
C THR A 388 1.83 8.71 19.88
N ALA A 389 2.23 9.45 18.84
CA ALA A 389 1.67 9.28 17.49
C ALA A 389 1.89 7.88 16.93
N LEU A 390 3.10 7.32 17.07
CA LEU A 390 3.41 5.97 16.61
C LEU A 390 2.62 4.89 17.38
N ARG A 391 2.47 5.04 18.70
CA ARG A 391 1.66 4.13 19.52
C ARG A 391 0.19 4.20 19.12
N ALA A 392 -0.33 5.40 18.85
CA ALA A 392 -1.71 5.58 18.41
C ALA A 392 -1.98 4.89 17.07
N ALA A 393 -1.17 5.14 16.05
CA ALA A 393 -1.30 4.45 14.75
C ALA A 393 -1.23 2.91 14.90
N ARG A 394 -0.28 2.42 15.73
CA ARG A 394 -0.11 0.99 16.01
C ARG A 394 -1.31 0.36 16.72
N ALA A 395 -1.96 1.08 17.65
CA ALA A 395 -3.12 0.58 18.39
C ALA A 395 -4.31 0.22 17.45
N PHE A 396 -4.36 0.83 16.27
CA PHE A 396 -5.35 0.55 15.22
C PHE A 396 -4.82 -0.33 14.09
N GLY A 397 -3.55 -0.76 14.14
CA GLY A 397 -2.92 -1.48 13.02
C GLY A 397 -2.80 -0.65 11.74
N LEU A 398 -2.83 0.69 11.84
CA LEU A 398 -2.73 1.59 10.69
C LEU A 398 -1.27 1.78 10.30
N SER A 399 -0.97 1.53 9.04
CA SER A 399 0.35 1.76 8.45
C SER A 399 0.46 3.15 7.83
N VAL A 400 -0.65 3.77 7.45
CA VAL A 400 -0.72 5.20 7.10
C VAL A 400 -1.75 5.85 8.01
N ALA A 401 -1.38 6.89 8.76
CA ALA A 401 -2.32 7.58 9.63
C ALA A 401 -1.98 9.05 9.81
N GLY A 402 -3.00 9.89 9.91
CA GLY A 402 -2.87 11.23 10.47
C GLY A 402 -3.27 11.18 11.94
N VAL A 403 -2.34 11.44 12.85
CA VAL A 403 -2.60 11.49 14.29
C VAL A 403 -2.60 12.94 14.75
N ASP A 404 -3.74 13.39 15.28
CA ASP A 404 -3.92 14.75 15.76
C ASP A 404 -3.65 14.78 17.27
N LEU A 405 -2.75 15.66 17.71
CA LEU A 405 -2.30 15.78 19.09
C LEU A 405 -2.58 17.18 19.62
N LEU A 406 -3.01 17.27 20.88
CA LEU A 406 -3.02 18.49 21.67
C LEU A 406 -1.82 18.48 22.62
N ARG A 407 -1.11 19.61 22.71
CA ARG A 407 -0.10 19.82 23.74
C ARG A 407 -0.82 20.17 25.04
N SER A 408 -0.50 19.45 26.11
CA SER A 408 -1.01 19.74 27.45
C SER A 408 0.14 19.75 28.45
N SER A 409 -0.11 20.34 29.61
CA SER A 409 0.82 20.34 30.75
C SER A 409 1.23 18.93 31.21
N THR A 410 0.41 17.91 30.95
CA THR A 410 0.64 16.51 31.34
C THR A 410 1.10 15.62 30.17
N GLY A 411 1.66 16.23 29.13
CA GLY A 411 2.12 15.54 27.93
C GLY A 411 1.13 15.59 26.75
N PRO A 412 1.44 14.96 25.61
CA PRO A 412 0.61 15.02 24.42
C PRO A 412 -0.68 14.19 24.58
N LYS A 413 -1.82 14.76 24.19
CA LYS A 413 -3.13 14.10 24.19
C LYS A 413 -3.57 13.83 22.75
N VAL A 414 -3.89 12.58 22.43
CA VAL A 414 -4.42 12.21 21.11
C VAL A 414 -5.88 12.65 21.02
N LEU A 415 -6.18 13.44 19.99
CA LEU A 415 -7.53 13.92 19.69
C LEU A 415 -8.25 13.02 18.69
N GLU A 416 -7.56 12.61 17.62
CA GLU A 416 -8.10 11.77 16.55
C GLU A 416 -6.99 10.98 15.86
N VAL A 417 -7.31 9.77 15.38
CA VAL A 417 -6.48 8.99 14.47
C VAL A 417 -7.24 8.76 13.17
N ASN A 418 -6.80 9.43 12.10
CA ASN A 418 -7.43 9.34 10.78
C ASN A 418 -6.70 8.32 9.90
N SER A 419 -7.43 7.30 9.44
CA SER A 419 -6.93 6.21 8.58
C SER A 419 -6.81 6.57 7.09
N SER A 420 -7.35 7.71 6.66
CA SER A 420 -7.25 8.21 5.28
C SER A 420 -6.97 9.72 5.27
N PRO A 421 -5.82 10.17 5.82
CA PRO A 421 -5.48 11.59 5.91
C PRO A 421 -5.24 12.18 4.51
N GLY A 422 -5.64 13.44 4.29
CA GLY A 422 -5.32 14.20 3.07
C GLY A 422 -3.86 14.64 3.03
N PHE A 423 -3.31 14.79 1.82
CA PHE A 423 -1.89 15.12 1.60
C PHE A 423 -1.66 16.62 1.41
N GLU A 424 -2.57 17.31 0.75
CA GLU A 424 -2.39 18.71 0.30
C GLU A 424 -1.89 19.64 1.40
N GLY A 425 -2.56 19.68 2.55
CA GLY A 425 -2.16 20.56 3.66
C GLY A 425 -0.79 20.22 4.24
N ILE A 426 -0.45 18.93 4.36
CA ILE A 426 0.82 18.50 4.97
C ILE A 426 1.99 18.61 3.97
N GLU A 427 1.76 18.34 2.68
CA GLU A 427 2.76 18.50 1.63
C GLU A 427 3.10 19.98 1.44
N THR A 428 2.08 20.85 1.34
CA THR A 428 2.27 22.31 1.25
C THR A 428 3.02 22.86 2.47
N ALA A 429 2.64 22.45 3.68
CA ALA A 429 3.28 22.97 4.89
C ALA A 429 4.73 22.47 5.07
N THR A 430 5.06 21.26 4.61
CA THR A 430 6.35 20.62 4.92
C THR A 430 7.32 20.50 3.74
N GLY A 431 6.84 20.67 2.51
CA GLY A 431 7.58 20.46 1.27
C GLY A 431 7.97 19.01 1.00
N LYS A 432 7.36 18.04 1.70
CA LYS A 432 7.69 16.62 1.56
C LYS A 432 6.76 15.93 0.58
N ASN A 433 7.29 14.99 -0.21
CA ASN A 433 6.52 14.09 -1.05
C ASN A 433 5.97 12.93 -0.21
N ILE A 434 4.76 13.08 0.33
CA ILE A 434 4.07 12.08 1.15
C ILE A 434 3.58 10.92 0.28
N ALA A 435 3.11 11.19 -0.94
CA ALA A 435 2.73 10.15 -1.88
C ALA A 435 3.91 9.21 -2.18
N GLY A 436 5.11 9.76 -2.40
CA GLY A 436 6.32 8.96 -2.62
C GLY A 436 6.66 8.07 -1.43
N LEU A 437 6.64 8.61 -0.22
CA LEU A 437 6.89 7.82 1.00
C LEU A 437 5.83 6.74 1.23
N LEU A 438 4.60 6.96 0.77
CA LEU A 438 3.54 5.95 0.80
C LEU A 438 3.86 4.83 -0.20
N PHE A 439 4.30 5.15 -1.42
CA PHE A 439 4.73 4.13 -2.38
C PHE A 439 5.96 3.36 -1.91
N ASP A 440 6.91 3.97 -1.22
CA ASP A 440 8.03 3.25 -0.60
C ASP A 440 7.51 2.15 0.35
N GLU A 441 6.44 2.43 1.12
CA GLU A 441 5.81 1.45 2.00
C GLU A 441 5.02 0.38 1.22
N VAL A 442 4.36 0.75 0.11
CA VAL A 442 3.68 -0.20 -0.79
C VAL A 442 4.69 -1.15 -1.43
N GLU A 443 5.73 -0.64 -2.07
CA GLU A 443 6.78 -1.41 -2.73
C GLU A 443 7.46 -2.38 -1.75
N ARG A 444 7.71 -1.93 -0.52
CA ARG A 444 8.34 -2.75 0.54
C ARG A 444 7.45 -3.88 1.05
N ARG A 445 6.13 -3.72 1.04
CA ARG A 445 5.20 -4.64 1.71
C ARG A 445 4.30 -5.43 0.78
N ALA A 446 4.03 -4.92 -0.41
CA ALA A 446 3.26 -5.61 -1.44
C ALA A 446 4.04 -6.85 -1.87
N ARG A 447 3.77 -7.96 -1.18
CA ARG A 447 4.35 -9.23 -1.52
C ARG A 447 3.90 -9.59 -2.93
N PRO A 448 4.78 -10.14 -3.75
CA PRO A 448 4.36 -10.75 -4.99
C PRO A 448 3.37 -11.85 -4.65
N VAL A 449 2.18 -11.78 -5.22
CA VAL A 449 1.16 -12.82 -5.02
C VAL A 449 1.53 -13.96 -5.96
N PRO A 450 2.08 -15.10 -5.48
CA PRO A 450 2.06 -16.28 -6.32
C PRO A 450 0.58 -16.68 -6.39
N LYS A 451 0.06 -16.91 -7.60
CA LYS A 451 -1.27 -17.50 -7.69
C LYS A 451 -1.17 -18.84 -6.96
N ARG A 452 -2.00 -19.05 -5.94
CA ARG A 452 -2.12 -20.37 -5.29
C ARG A 452 -2.32 -21.37 -6.43
N ARG A 453 -1.34 -22.26 -6.69
CA ARG A 453 -1.52 -23.38 -7.60
C ARG A 453 -2.81 -24.07 -7.14
N ARG A 454 -3.83 -24.13 -8.00
CA ARG A 454 -4.88 -25.13 -7.82
C ARG A 454 -4.10 -26.43 -7.69
N LYS A 455 -4.22 -27.12 -6.55
CA LYS A 455 -3.79 -28.52 -6.51
C LYS A 455 -4.49 -29.17 -7.70
N SER A 456 -3.72 -29.58 -8.71
CA SER A 456 -4.23 -30.49 -9.72
C SER A 456 -4.86 -31.62 -8.92
N GLY A 457 -6.18 -31.79 -9.07
CA GLY A 457 -6.85 -32.92 -8.46
C GLY A 457 -6.05 -34.16 -8.84
N ALA A 458 -5.65 -34.93 -7.83
CA ALA A 458 -5.33 -36.32 -8.08
C ALA A 458 -6.60 -36.90 -8.73
N ALA A 459 -6.52 -37.16 -10.03
CA ALA A 459 -7.50 -37.97 -10.73
C ALA A 459 -7.36 -39.42 -10.28
#